data_AF-A0A2E6TTL0-F1
#
_entry.id   AF-A0A2E6TTL0-F1
#
_cell.length_a   1.000
_cell.length_b   1.000
_cell.length_c   1.000
_cell.angle_alpha   90.00
_cell.angle_beta   90.00
_cell.angle_gamma   90.00
#
_symmetry.space_group_name_H-M   'P 1'
#
loop_
_entity.id
_entity.type
_entity.pdbx_description
1 polymer ?
#
loop_
_entity_poly.entity_id
_entity_poly.type
_entity_poly.pdbx_seq_one_letter_code
_entity_poly.pdbx_strand_id
1 'polypeptide(L)'
;MKVISDWEKVPRFPGSREEADFWRGHRPDVRLMEGSLAQSASSSESVTITLRMDPRMLSRIKRLARSRFLNYQSMIKQWLSERMEQEQRLQRNGHDE
;
A
#
# COMPACT_ATOMS: atom_id res chain seq x y z
N MET A 1 28.55 21.95 -2.22
CA MET A 1 27.16 21.45 -2.37
C MET A 1 26.82 20.71 -1.08
N LYS A 2 25.76 21.11 -0.39
CA LYS A 2 25.41 20.59 0.95
C LYS A 2 24.59 19.31 0.81
N VAL A 3 24.91 18.30 1.61
CA VAL A 3 24.19 17.02 1.59
C VAL A 3 23.09 17.05 2.64
N ILE A 4 21.86 16.71 2.24
CA ILE A 4 20.69 16.63 3.11
C ILE A 4 20.54 15.18 3.56
N SER A 5 20.69 14.94 4.85
CA SER A 5 20.57 13.61 5.46
C SER A 5 19.19 13.35 6.07
N ASP A 6 18.27 14.33 6.01
CA ASP A 6 16.95 14.28 6.65
C ASP A 6 15.94 15.13 5.88
N TRP A 7 14.76 14.57 5.57
CA TRP A 7 13.70 15.25 4.84
C TRP A 7 13.07 16.41 5.64
N GLU A 8 13.14 16.39 6.97
CA GLU A 8 12.65 17.50 7.81
C GLU A 8 13.46 18.80 7.62
N LYS A 9 14.68 18.69 7.07
CA LYS A 9 15.54 19.84 6.74
C LYS A 9 15.18 20.49 5.41
N VAL A 10 14.26 19.92 4.63
CA VAL A 10 13.75 20.52 3.39
C VAL A 10 12.60 21.46 3.76
N PRO A 11 12.77 22.79 3.61
CA PRO A 11 11.69 23.73 3.91
C PRO A 11 10.55 23.60 2.90
N ARG A 12 9.34 24.01 3.30
CA ARG A 12 8.22 24.14 2.36
C ARG A 12 8.45 25.39 1.51
N PHE A 13 8.58 25.20 0.21
CA PHE A 13 8.80 26.30 -0.73
C PHE A 13 7.46 26.93 -1.13
N PRO A 14 7.33 28.27 -1.08
CA PRO A 14 6.15 28.97 -1.59
C PRO A 14 6.06 28.96 -3.12
N GLY A 15 7.17 28.75 -3.84
CA GLY A 15 7.16 28.57 -5.29
C GLY A 15 8.36 27.80 -5.87
N SER A 16 8.22 27.38 -7.13
CA SER A 16 9.20 26.52 -7.83
C SER A 16 10.57 27.16 -8.06
N ARG A 17 10.66 28.51 -8.03
CA ARG A 17 11.92 29.23 -8.20
C ARG A 17 12.81 29.09 -6.96
N GLU A 18 12.24 29.21 -5.77
CA GLU A 18 12.97 29.07 -4.50
C GLU A 18 13.44 27.63 -4.29
N GLU A 19 12.61 26.67 -4.72
CA GLU A 19 12.95 25.25 -4.74
C GLU A 19 14.15 24.98 -5.66
N ALA A 20 14.15 25.50 -6.90
CA ALA A 20 15.26 25.32 -7.82
C ALA A 20 16.56 25.94 -7.28
N ASP A 21 16.46 27.12 -6.65
CA ASP A 21 17.60 27.80 -6.01
C ASP A 21 18.18 26.98 -4.86
N PHE A 22 17.32 26.34 -4.06
CA PHE A 22 17.72 25.43 -2.99
C PHE A 22 18.44 24.19 -3.54
N TRP A 23 17.90 23.51 -4.55
CA TRP A 23 18.50 22.29 -5.14
C TRP A 23 19.79 22.55 -5.94
N ARG A 24 20.06 23.79 -6.37
CA ARG A 24 21.38 24.14 -6.92
C ARG A 24 22.49 24.05 -5.87
N GLY A 25 22.16 24.33 -4.60
CA GLY A 25 23.11 24.28 -3.49
C GLY A 25 23.12 22.98 -2.71
N HIS A 26 22.06 22.17 -2.80
CA HIS A 26 21.81 21.02 -1.95
C HIS A 26 21.58 19.73 -2.75
N ARG A 27 21.97 18.59 -2.18
CA ARG A 27 21.71 17.25 -2.74
C ARG A 27 21.21 16.34 -1.62
N PRO A 28 20.25 15.43 -1.85
CA PRO A 28 19.93 14.39 -0.89
C PRO A 28 21.12 13.44 -0.69
N ASP A 29 21.30 12.94 0.52
CA ASP A 29 22.22 11.85 0.81
C ASP A 29 21.74 10.56 0.13
N VAL A 30 22.67 9.74 -0.37
CA VAL A 30 22.34 8.47 -1.02
C VAL A 30 21.54 7.55 -0.07
N ARG A 31 21.88 7.54 1.22
CA ARG A 31 21.19 6.73 2.23
C ARG A 31 19.78 7.26 2.53
N LEU A 32 19.57 8.57 2.43
CA LEU A 32 18.25 9.19 2.55
C LEU A 32 17.35 8.80 1.36
N MET A 33 17.92 8.77 0.15
CA MET A 33 17.21 8.29 -1.04
C MET A 33 16.89 6.79 -0.93
N GLU A 34 17.85 5.96 -0.48
CA GLU A 34 17.62 4.53 -0.24
C GLU A 34 16.53 4.27 0.81
N GLY A 35 16.51 5.03 1.92
CA GLY A 35 15.45 4.91 2.92
C GLY A 35 14.05 5.29 2.41
N SER A 36 13.99 6.25 1.47
CA SER A 36 12.75 6.65 0.80
C SER A 36 12.23 5.55 -0.16
N LEU A 37 13.16 4.83 -0.80
CA LEU A 37 12.86 3.65 -1.61
C LEU A 37 12.47 2.43 -0.74
N ALA A 38 13.09 2.26 0.43
CA ALA A 38 12.76 1.18 1.36
C ALA A 38 11.36 1.36 1.98
N GLN A 39 10.93 2.60 2.24
CA GLN A 39 9.58 2.87 2.74
C GLN A 39 8.51 2.60 1.67
N SER A 40 8.84 2.76 0.39
CA SER A 40 7.98 2.31 -0.73
C SER A 40 8.09 0.81 -1.02
N ALA A 41 9.17 0.13 -0.59
CA ALA A 41 9.29 -1.32 -0.63
C ALA A 41 8.43 -2.05 0.42
N SER A 42 7.82 -1.34 1.37
CA SER A 42 6.71 -1.88 2.19
C SER A 42 5.40 -2.02 1.40
N SER A 43 5.42 -1.74 0.09
CA SER A 43 4.40 -2.11 -0.88
C SER A 43 4.24 -3.64 -0.94
N SER A 44 3.43 -4.16 -0.01
CA SER A 44 2.66 -5.40 -0.10
C SER A 44 3.25 -6.46 -1.02
N GLU A 45 4.33 -7.12 -0.59
CA GLU A 45 4.80 -8.31 -1.29
C GLU A 45 3.69 -9.36 -1.25
N SER A 46 2.99 -9.56 -2.38
CA SER A 46 1.87 -10.48 -2.45
C SER A 46 2.41 -11.91 -2.48
N VAL A 47 2.10 -12.70 -1.46
CA VAL A 47 2.47 -14.11 -1.42
C VAL A 47 1.52 -14.90 -2.34
N THR A 48 2.09 -15.71 -3.23
CA THR A 48 1.31 -16.62 -4.07
C THR A 48 0.86 -17.82 -3.23
N ILE A 49 -0.44 -18.08 -3.22
CA ILE A 49 -1.04 -19.24 -2.56
C ILE A 49 -1.75 -20.14 -3.57
N THR A 50 -1.88 -21.42 -3.26
CA THR A 50 -2.73 -22.36 -4.00
C THR A 50 -3.96 -22.69 -3.17
N LEU A 51 -5.15 -22.45 -3.72
CA LEU A 51 -6.43 -22.73 -3.06
C LEU A 51 -7.28 -23.65 -3.95
N ARG A 52 -7.77 -24.76 -3.38
CA ARG A 52 -8.73 -25.66 -4.04
C ARG A 52 -10.14 -25.29 -3.62
N MET A 53 -11.07 -25.29 -4.57
CA MET A 53 -12.47 -24.99 -4.31
C MET A 53 -13.39 -25.70 -5.31
N ASP A 54 -14.66 -25.85 -4.91
CA ASP A 54 -15.68 -26.42 -5.79
C ASP A 54 -15.84 -25.62 -7.10
N PRO A 55 -15.88 -26.28 -8.28
CA PRO A 55 -15.98 -25.59 -9.57
C PRO A 55 -17.25 -24.73 -9.74
N ARG A 56 -18.38 -25.13 -9.12
CA ARG A 56 -19.64 -24.38 -9.17
C ARG A 56 -19.52 -23.11 -8.34
N MET A 57 -18.85 -23.18 -7.19
CA MET A 57 -18.55 -22.01 -6.38
C MET A 57 -17.67 -21.01 -7.14
N LEU A 58 -16.57 -21.46 -7.76
CA LEU A 58 -15.71 -20.59 -8.57
C LEU A 58 -16.48 -19.93 -9.73
N SER A 59 -17.36 -20.69 -10.38
CA SER A 59 -18.20 -20.18 -11.47
C SER A 59 -19.15 -19.07 -11.00
N ARG A 60 -19.73 -19.23 -9.80
CA ARG A 60 -20.59 -18.20 -9.19
C ARG A 60 -19.79 -16.93 -8.86
N ILE A 61 -18.57 -17.07 -8.33
CA ILE A 61 -17.67 -15.93 -8.05
C ILE A 61 -17.33 -15.18 -9.35
N LYS A 62 -16.95 -15.90 -10.41
CA LYS A 62 -16.63 -15.29 -11.72
C LYS A 62 -17.80 -14.49 -12.28
N ARG A 63 -19.02 -15.00 -12.17
CA ARG A 63 -20.23 -14.30 -12.62
C ARG A 63 -20.48 -13.01 -11.83
N LEU A 64 -20.34 -13.05 -10.51
CA LEU A 64 -20.49 -11.89 -9.63
C LEU A 64 -19.40 -10.84 -9.84
N ALA A 65 -18.16 -11.27 -10.09
CA ALA A 65 -17.06 -10.39 -10.41
C ALA A 65 -17.30 -9.65 -11.74
N ARG A 66 -17.75 -10.38 -12.77
CA ARG A 66 -18.10 -9.80 -14.08
C ARG A 66 -19.22 -8.76 -13.97
N SER A 67 -20.27 -9.02 -13.18
CA SER A 67 -21.36 -8.06 -12.99
C SER A 67 -20.93 -6.78 -12.28
N ARG A 68 -19.78 -6.80 -11.58
CA ARG A 68 -19.20 -5.63 -10.89
C ARG A 68 -17.98 -5.06 -11.62
N PHE A 69 -17.72 -5.50 -12.87
CA PHE A 69 -16.56 -5.09 -13.65
C PHE A 69 -15.21 -5.32 -12.95
N LEU A 70 -15.10 -6.40 -12.18
CA LEU A 70 -13.89 -6.79 -11.43
C LEU A 70 -13.34 -8.14 -11.88
N ASN A 71 -12.03 -8.34 -11.71
CA ASN A 71 -11.40 -9.66 -11.81
C ASN A 71 -11.86 -10.52 -10.61
N TYR A 72 -12.20 -11.79 -10.85
CA TYR A 72 -12.60 -12.73 -9.81
C TYR A 72 -11.53 -12.91 -8.71
N GLN A 73 -10.24 -12.81 -9.05
CA GLN A 73 -9.16 -12.85 -8.07
C GLN A 73 -9.20 -11.63 -7.13
N SER A 74 -9.45 -10.43 -7.69
CA SER A 74 -9.62 -9.21 -6.89
C SER A 74 -10.86 -9.29 -6.01
N MET A 75 -11.97 -9.85 -6.52
CA MET A 75 -13.19 -10.10 -5.75
C MET A 75 -12.93 -11.02 -4.55
N ILE A 76 -12.19 -12.12 -4.76
CA ILE A 76 -11.82 -13.06 -3.68
C ILE A 76 -10.99 -12.33 -2.61
N LYS A 77 -9.99 -11.55 -3.04
CA LYS A 77 -9.14 -10.77 -2.11
C LYS A 77 -9.97 -9.77 -1.28
N GLN A 78 -10.89 -9.06 -1.92
CA GLN A 78 -11.75 -8.08 -1.24
C GLN A 78 -12.63 -8.76 -0.19
N TRP A 79 -13.34 -9.84 -0.55
CA TRP A 79 -14.19 -10.55 0.42
C TRP A 79 -13.41 -11.16 1.57
N LEU A 80 -12.19 -11.65 1.31
CA LEU A 80 -11.34 -12.16 2.39
C LEU A 80 -10.94 -11.03 3.35
N SER A 81 -10.57 -9.85 2.84
CA SER A 81 -10.29 -8.67 3.66
C SER A 81 -11.50 -8.27 4.51
N GLU A 82 -12.67 -8.15 3.89
CA GLU A 82 -13.92 -7.79 4.57
C GLU A 82 -14.25 -8.76 5.70
N ARG A 83 -14.07 -10.07 5.47
CA ARG A 83 -14.29 -11.09 6.50
C ARG A 83 -13.26 -11.01 7.62
N MET A 84 -11.97 -10.84 7.30
CA MET A 84 -10.91 -10.71 8.31
C MET A 84 -11.15 -9.49 9.21
N GLU A 85 -11.54 -8.35 8.64
CA GLU A 85 -11.87 -7.14 9.39
C GLU A 85 -13.09 -7.35 10.31
N GLN A 86 -14.10 -8.08 9.86
CA GLN A 86 -15.27 -8.43 10.68
C GLN A 86 -14.87 -9.30 11.87
N GLU A 87 -14.05 -10.34 11.64
CA GLU A 87 -13.56 -11.23 12.71
C GLU A 87 -12.71 -10.46 13.73
N GLN A 88 -11.84 -9.56 13.30
CA GLN A 88 -11.03 -8.72 14.19
C GLN A 88 -11.91 -7.80 15.06
N ARG A 89 -12.99 -7.24 14.50
CA ARG A 89 -13.93 -6.41 15.27
C ARG A 89 -14.67 -7.22 16.32
N LEU A 90 -15.09 -8.45 16.00
CA LEU A 90 -15.76 -9.34 16.94
C LEU A 90 -14.83 -9.76 18.09
N GLN A 91 -13.58 -10.11 17.78
CA GLN A 91 -12.58 -10.50 18.78
C GLN A 91 -12.21 -9.36 19.74
N ARG A 92 -12.18 -8.12 19.25
CA ARG A 92 -11.95 -6.95 20.10
C ARG A 92 -13.12 -6.71 21.05
N ASN A 93 -14.35 -6.79 20.55
CA ASN A 93 -15.54 -6.56 21.37
C ASN A 93 -15.76 -7.65 22.44
N GLY A 94 -15.25 -8.87 22.24
CA GLY A 94 -15.33 -9.95 23.24
C GLY A 94 -14.22 -9.93 24.30
N HIS A 95 -13.25 -9.01 24.23
CA HIS A 95 -12.20 -8.81 25.24
C HIS A 95 -12.54 -7.68 26.24
N ASP A 96 -13.62 -6.93 25.99
CA ASP A 96 -14.09 -5.80 26.79
C ASP A 96 -15.34 -6.14 27.65
N GLU A 97 -15.75 -7.42 27.72
CA GLU A 97 -16.77 -7.97 28.65
C GLU A 97 -16.13 -8.98 29.63
#